data_AF-A0A7C1G8I8-F1
#
_entry.id   AF-A0A7C1G8I8-F1
#
_cell.length_a   1.000
_cell.length_b   1.000
_cell.length_c   1.000
_cell.angle_alpha   90.00
_cell.angle_beta   90.00
_cell.angle_gamma   90.00
#
_symmetry.space_group_name_H-M   'P 1'
#
loop_
_entity.id
_entity.type
_entity.pdbx_description
1 polymer ?
#
loop_
_entity_poly.entity_id
_entity_poly.type
_entity_poly.pdbx_seq_one_letter_code
_entity_poly.pdbx_strand_id
1 'polypeptide(L)'
;MFKSLSRQLLWARGCYMPKILLINDDGINSPGILMLKKELEWLGELFIVAPENERSGIGKAVSSSLVRVRRITLADGSEVYAISGTPADAFMLAKYKILGENPDLLVAGINLGPNLGIDDFFTSGTLGAAIEAAIHGVPAVAVSYCIEKFVEGQNKASLVNMEVLELTAKIAAKTAEY
;
A
#
# COMPACT_ATOMS: atom_id res chain seq x y z
N MET A 1 -14.21 -17.21 3.44
CA MET A 1 -13.42 -17.99 4.42
C MET A 1 -12.79 -19.26 3.83
N PHE A 2 -13.50 -20.13 3.11
CA PHE A 2 -12.91 -21.35 2.51
C PHE A 2 -11.98 -21.15 1.30
N LYS A 3 -11.98 -19.97 0.65
CA LYS A 3 -11.08 -19.67 -0.47
C LYS A 3 -9.64 -19.33 -0.06
N SER A 4 -9.38 -18.87 1.18
CA SER A 4 -8.04 -18.39 1.55
C SER A 4 -7.09 -19.52 1.94
N LEU A 5 -7.56 -20.55 2.66
CA LEU A 5 -6.71 -21.66 3.07
C LEU A 5 -6.22 -22.49 1.87
N SER A 6 -7.08 -22.75 0.89
CA SER A 6 -6.70 -23.48 -0.32
C SER A 6 -5.70 -22.71 -1.17
N ARG A 7 -5.85 -21.38 -1.29
CA ARG A 7 -4.91 -20.51 -2.01
C ARG A 7 -3.55 -20.42 -1.31
N GLN A 8 -3.50 -20.32 0.02
CA GLN A 8 -2.24 -20.38 0.78
C GLN A 8 -1.51 -21.72 0.58
N LEU A 9 -2.23 -22.84 0.64
CA LEU A 9 -1.67 -24.17 0.36
C LEU A 9 -1.18 -24.34 -1.09
N LEU A 10 -1.90 -23.78 -2.06
CA LEU A 10 -1.48 -23.79 -3.46
C LEU A 10 -0.28 -22.89 -3.71
N TRP A 11 -0.20 -21.74 -3.01
CA TRP A 11 0.95 -20.85 -3.07
C TRP A 11 2.21 -21.51 -2.50
N ALA A 12 2.11 -22.14 -1.32
CA ALA A 12 3.22 -22.90 -0.72
C ALA A 12 3.70 -24.07 -1.61
N ARG A 13 2.85 -24.55 -2.52
CA ARG A 13 3.17 -25.60 -3.51
C ARG A 13 3.61 -25.05 -4.87
N GLY A 14 3.68 -23.73 -5.05
CA GLY A 14 4.01 -23.09 -6.33
C GLY A 14 2.93 -23.22 -7.41
N CYS A 15 1.71 -23.63 -7.04
CA CYS A 15 0.59 -23.83 -7.96
C CYS A 15 -0.34 -22.60 -8.07
N TYR A 16 -0.07 -21.54 -7.31
CA TYR A 16 -0.84 -20.31 -7.28
C TYR A 16 0.10 -19.13 -7.03
N MET A 17 -0.02 -18.06 -7.82
CA MET A 17 0.61 -16.77 -7.53
C MET A 17 -0.43 -15.86 -6.88
N PRO A 18 -0.22 -15.43 -5.62
CA PRO A 18 -1.15 -14.53 -4.96
C PRO A 18 -1.14 -13.15 -5.62
N LYS A 19 -2.31 -12.51 -5.67
CA LYS A 19 -2.44 -11.13 -6.14
C LYS A 19 -2.26 -10.20 -4.97
N ILE A 20 -1.15 -9.47 -4.97
CA ILE A 20 -0.78 -8.53 -3.91
C ILE A 20 -1.10 -7.13 -4.40
N LEU A 21 -1.88 -6.39 -3.64
CA LEU A 21 -2.16 -4.97 -3.91
C LEU A 21 -1.25 -4.12 -3.02
N LEU A 22 -0.55 -3.15 -3.61
CA LEU A 22 0.26 -2.15 -2.93
C LEU A 22 -0.37 -0.77 -3.10
N ILE A 23 -0.62 -0.09 -1.98
CA ILE A 23 -1.20 1.25 -1.88
C ILE A 23 -0.32 2.10 -0.93
N ASN A 24 -0.31 3.41 -1.08
CA ASN A 24 0.14 4.32 -0.01
C ASN A 24 -0.72 5.59 0.03
N ASP A 25 -0.38 6.50 0.95
CA ASP A 25 -0.92 7.86 1.04
C ASP A 25 0.11 8.96 0.80
N ASP A 26 1.41 8.66 0.77
CA ASP A 26 2.48 9.63 0.40
C ASP A 26 2.54 9.92 -1.12
N GLY A 27 1.76 9.20 -1.92
CA GLY A 27 1.69 9.35 -3.37
C GLY A 27 2.52 8.32 -4.14
N ILE A 28 2.14 8.10 -5.40
CA ILE A 28 2.65 7.01 -6.26
C ILE A 28 4.17 7.07 -6.52
N ASN A 29 4.77 8.26 -6.44
CA ASN A 29 6.21 8.47 -6.65
C ASN A 29 7.03 8.42 -5.35
N SER A 30 6.42 8.07 -4.21
CA SER A 30 7.12 7.94 -2.93
C SER A 30 8.22 6.87 -3.00
N PRO A 31 9.39 7.09 -2.37
CA PRO A 31 10.44 6.08 -2.27
C PRO A 31 9.95 4.80 -1.57
N GLY A 32 8.94 4.90 -0.70
CA GLY A 32 8.35 3.77 -0.01
C GLY A 32 7.66 2.77 -0.96
N ILE A 33 7.05 3.25 -2.05
CA ILE A 33 6.42 2.39 -3.06
C ILE A 33 7.46 1.56 -3.79
N LEU A 34 8.56 2.19 -4.24
CA LEU A 34 9.64 1.48 -4.94
C LEU A 34 10.32 0.45 -4.03
N MET A 35 10.53 0.78 -2.75
CA MET A 35 11.14 -0.14 -1.80
C MET A 35 10.25 -1.33 -1.50
N LEU A 36 8.95 -1.12 -1.24
CA LEU A 36 8.03 -2.24 -1.05
C LEU A 36 7.86 -3.05 -2.33
N LYS A 37 7.79 -2.41 -3.51
CA LYS A 37 7.71 -3.12 -4.78
C LYS A 37 8.84 -4.14 -4.91
N LYS A 38 10.08 -3.70 -4.74
CA LYS A 38 11.28 -4.57 -4.82
C LYS A 38 11.19 -5.78 -3.88
N GLU A 39 10.67 -5.57 -2.67
CA GLU A 39 10.57 -6.64 -1.67
C GLU A 39 9.28 -7.47 -1.76
N LEU A 40 8.27 -7.06 -2.53
CA LEU A 40 7.00 -7.78 -2.67
C LEU A 40 6.86 -8.49 -4.02
N GLU A 41 7.57 -8.06 -5.07
CA GLU A 41 7.41 -8.58 -6.44
C GLU A 41 7.72 -10.07 -6.59
N TRP A 42 8.48 -10.66 -5.68
CA TRP A 42 8.80 -12.09 -5.66
C TRP A 42 7.78 -12.94 -4.88
N LEU A 43 6.90 -12.31 -4.08
CA LEU A 43 5.88 -13.01 -3.31
C LEU A 43 4.66 -13.39 -4.17
N GLY A 44 4.35 -12.60 -5.20
CA GLY A 44 3.18 -12.80 -6.03
C GLY A 44 3.04 -11.81 -7.17
N GLU A 45 1.88 -11.84 -7.83
CA GLU A 45 1.53 -10.87 -8.85
C GLU A 45 1.20 -9.53 -8.18
N LEU A 46 2.10 -8.55 -8.31
CA LEU A 46 2.00 -7.26 -7.64
C LEU A 46 1.26 -6.23 -8.49
N PHE A 47 0.22 -5.62 -7.90
CA PHE A 47 -0.52 -4.51 -8.47
C PHE A 47 -0.30 -3.27 -7.61
N ILE A 48 0.05 -2.14 -8.22
CA ILE A 48 0.29 -0.88 -7.51
C ILE A 48 -0.77 0.13 -7.93
N VAL A 49 -1.53 0.62 -6.96
CA VAL A 49 -2.59 1.62 -7.16
C VAL A 49 -2.47 2.64 -6.03
N ALA A 50 -2.14 3.89 -6.33
CA ALA A 50 -1.98 4.90 -5.29
C ALA A 50 -2.39 6.30 -5.75
N PRO A 51 -2.66 7.22 -4.80
CA PRO A 51 -2.88 8.62 -5.12
C PRO A 51 -1.72 9.21 -5.93
N GLU A 52 -2.01 10.13 -6.85
CA GLU A 52 -0.99 10.82 -7.64
C GLU A 52 -0.08 11.71 -6.76
N ASN A 53 -0.65 12.30 -5.71
CA ASN A 53 0.01 13.19 -4.77
C ASN A 53 -0.25 12.75 -3.33
N GLU A 54 0.51 13.30 -2.37
CA GLU A 54 0.34 13.05 -0.93
C GLU A 54 -1.11 13.36 -0.47
N ARG A 55 -1.65 12.47 0.37
CA ARG A 55 -3.00 12.49 0.96
C ARG A 55 -2.94 12.19 2.47
N SER A 56 -1.92 12.66 3.19
CA SER A 56 -1.82 12.48 4.64
C SER A 56 -3.00 13.12 5.39
N GLY A 57 -3.37 12.57 6.55
CA GLY A 57 -4.44 13.09 7.40
C GLY A 57 -5.87 12.83 6.89
N ILE A 58 -6.02 12.08 5.79
CA ILE A 58 -7.32 11.85 5.14
C ILE A 58 -8.16 10.73 5.80
N GLY A 59 -7.56 9.91 6.66
CA GLY A 59 -8.19 8.75 7.29
C GLY A 59 -8.75 7.76 6.26
N LYS A 60 -9.92 7.17 6.58
CA LYS A 60 -10.66 6.24 5.70
C LYS A 60 -11.68 6.95 4.79
N ALA A 61 -11.36 8.13 4.27
CA ALA A 61 -12.25 8.86 3.37
C ALA A 61 -12.46 8.11 2.05
N VAL A 62 -13.67 8.19 1.49
CA VAL A 62 -14.02 7.65 0.16
C VAL A 62 -14.61 8.80 -0.64
N SER A 63 -14.16 8.96 -1.89
CA SER A 63 -14.61 10.06 -2.74
C SER A 63 -16.03 9.82 -3.24
N SER A 64 -16.91 10.82 -3.10
CA SER A 64 -18.24 10.84 -3.73
C SER A 64 -18.21 11.38 -5.16
N SER A 65 -17.12 12.07 -5.53
CA SER A 65 -16.90 12.64 -6.86
C SER A 65 -16.14 11.68 -7.78
N LEU A 66 -16.06 12.02 -9.06
CA LEU A 66 -15.34 11.22 -10.04
C LEU A 66 -13.85 11.11 -9.67
N VAL A 67 -13.39 9.88 -9.47
CA VAL A 67 -11.96 9.56 -9.31
C VAL A 67 -11.37 9.18 -10.67
N ARG A 68 -10.36 9.93 -11.12
CA ARG A 68 -9.62 9.65 -12.36
C ARG A 68 -8.56 8.60 -12.09
N VAL A 69 -8.34 7.72 -13.06
CA VAL A 69 -7.28 6.69 -13.03
C VAL A 69 -6.40 6.87 -14.26
N ARG A 70 -5.08 6.83 -14.09
CA ARG A 70 -4.11 6.87 -15.18
C ARG A 70 -3.07 5.78 -14.98
N ARG A 71 -2.58 5.18 -16.07
CA ARG A 71 -1.34 4.40 -16.03
C ARG A 71 -0.16 5.36 -16.07
N ILE A 72 0.87 5.07 -15.27
CA ILE A 72 2.12 5.79 -15.28
C ILE A 72 3.30 4.81 -15.20
N THR A 73 4.44 5.23 -15.71
CA THR A 73 5.70 4.50 -15.60
C THR A 73 6.47 5.01 -14.38
N LEU A 74 6.84 4.12 -13.45
CA LEU A 74 7.73 4.44 -12.34
C LEU A 74 9.19 4.59 -12.80
N ALA A 75 10.05 5.09 -11.91
CA ALA A 75 11.48 5.30 -12.19
C ALA A 75 12.23 4.02 -12.57
N ASP A 76 11.75 2.84 -12.14
CA ASP A 76 12.31 1.53 -12.49
C ASP A 76 11.73 0.94 -13.79
N GLY A 77 10.88 1.69 -14.50
CA GLY A 77 10.25 1.27 -15.76
C GLY A 77 8.95 0.48 -15.59
N SER A 78 8.48 0.24 -14.36
CA SER A 78 7.23 -0.50 -14.12
C SER A 78 5.98 0.34 -14.37
N GLU A 79 4.95 -0.30 -14.95
CA GLU A 79 3.65 0.34 -15.20
C GLU A 79 2.71 0.16 -14.01
N VAL A 80 2.20 1.27 -13.47
CA VAL A 80 1.34 1.30 -12.27
C VAL A 80 0.14 2.22 -12.47
N TYR A 81 -0.80 2.22 -11.52
CA TYR A 81 -2.00 3.06 -11.58
C TYR A 81 -1.93 4.21 -10.58
N ALA A 82 -1.94 5.43 -11.09
CA ALA A 82 -2.12 6.65 -10.30
C ALA A 82 -3.60 7.07 -10.29
N ILE A 83 -4.10 7.50 -9.14
CA ILE A 83 -5.49 7.97 -9.00
C ILE A 83 -5.57 9.39 -8.44
N SER A 84 -6.65 10.10 -8.78
CA SER A 84 -6.90 11.44 -8.20
C SER A 84 -7.55 11.41 -6.82
N GLY A 85 -7.92 10.22 -6.32
CA GLY A 85 -8.70 10.01 -5.10
C GLY A 85 -7.84 9.79 -3.85
N THR A 86 -8.43 9.05 -2.91
CA THR A 86 -7.86 8.68 -1.59
C THR A 86 -7.29 7.26 -1.60
N PRO A 87 -6.52 6.86 -0.58
CA PRO A 87 -6.05 5.48 -0.44
C PRO A 87 -7.17 4.42 -0.40
N ALA A 88 -8.32 4.74 0.21
CA ALA A 88 -9.48 3.84 0.19
C ALA A 88 -10.09 3.75 -1.23
N ASP A 89 -10.15 4.86 -1.98
CA ASP A 89 -10.55 4.83 -3.39
C ASP A 89 -9.60 3.94 -4.23
N ALA A 90 -8.30 3.96 -3.94
CA ALA A 90 -7.32 3.11 -4.61
C ALA A 90 -7.64 1.62 -4.40
N PHE A 91 -7.98 1.21 -3.18
CA PHE A 91 -8.42 -0.16 -2.89
C PHE A 91 -9.69 -0.52 -3.68
N MET A 92 -10.69 0.36 -3.65
CA MET A 92 -11.97 0.14 -4.33
C MET A 92 -11.80 0.03 -5.84
N LEU A 93 -11.03 0.92 -6.44
CA LEU A 93 -10.73 0.90 -7.88
C LEU A 93 -9.91 -0.32 -8.27
N ALA A 94 -8.92 -0.70 -7.44
CA ALA A 94 -8.15 -1.91 -7.63
C ALA A 94 -9.09 -3.13 -7.70
N LYS A 95 -9.87 -3.35 -6.64
CA LYS A 95 -10.81 -4.46 -6.55
C LYS A 95 -11.81 -4.50 -7.70
N TYR A 96 -12.53 -3.41 -7.95
CA TYR A 96 -13.69 -3.44 -8.84
C TYR A 96 -13.38 -3.18 -10.32
N LYS A 97 -12.27 -2.50 -10.64
CA LYS A 97 -11.99 -2.03 -12.00
C LYS A 97 -10.66 -2.53 -12.57
N ILE A 98 -9.65 -2.77 -11.74
CA ILE A 98 -8.32 -3.19 -12.21
C ILE A 98 -8.20 -4.71 -12.14
N LEU A 99 -8.46 -5.30 -10.96
CA LEU A 99 -8.39 -6.74 -10.73
C LEU A 99 -9.69 -7.46 -11.10
N GLY A 100 -10.84 -6.81 -10.88
CA GLY A 100 -12.17 -7.42 -11.05
C GLY A 100 -12.53 -8.46 -9.97
N GLU A 101 -11.68 -8.62 -8.96
CA GLU A 101 -11.88 -9.48 -7.81
C GLU A 101 -11.14 -8.91 -6.58
N ASN A 102 -11.32 -9.53 -5.42
CA ASN A 102 -10.51 -9.19 -4.25
C ASN A 102 -9.03 -9.56 -4.50
N PRO A 103 -8.06 -8.69 -4.19
CA PRO A 103 -6.68 -9.14 -4.04
C PRO A 103 -6.59 -10.14 -2.87
N ASP A 104 -5.56 -10.99 -2.88
CA ASP A 104 -5.32 -11.94 -1.79
C ASP A 104 -4.72 -11.26 -0.55
N LEU A 105 -3.99 -10.17 -0.76
CA LEU A 105 -3.37 -9.36 0.28
C LEU A 105 -3.30 -7.90 -0.13
N LEU A 106 -3.54 -6.99 0.81
CA LEU A 106 -3.16 -5.58 0.69
C LEU A 106 -1.90 -5.31 1.53
N VAL A 107 -0.93 -4.61 0.95
CA VAL A 107 0.14 -3.93 1.68
C VAL A 107 -0.03 -2.43 1.49
N ALA A 108 -0.28 -1.71 2.57
CA ALA A 108 -0.44 -0.25 2.57
C ALA A 108 0.81 0.40 3.19
N GLY A 109 1.53 1.23 2.43
CA GLY A 109 2.72 1.94 2.89
C GLY A 109 3.80 2.07 1.81
N ILE A 110 5.05 2.37 2.17
CA ILE A 110 5.52 2.77 3.51
C ILE A 110 5.14 4.22 3.74
N ASN A 111 4.40 4.50 4.81
CA ASN A 111 4.15 5.87 5.26
C ASN A 111 5.42 6.50 5.84
N LEU A 112 5.79 7.69 5.38
CA LEU A 112 6.93 8.45 5.91
C LEU A 112 6.51 9.25 7.16
N GLY A 113 6.46 8.55 8.29
CA GLY A 113 6.04 9.04 9.59
C GLY A 113 5.41 7.91 10.40
N PRO A 114 5.46 7.96 11.75
CA PRO A 114 4.76 6.99 12.57
C PRO A 114 3.24 7.11 12.38
N ASN A 115 2.53 5.98 12.54
CA ASN A 115 1.09 5.95 12.76
C ASN A 115 0.85 5.24 14.10
N LEU A 116 0.98 5.96 15.22
CA LEU A 116 0.96 5.42 16.58
C LEU A 116 -0.15 6.06 17.41
N GLY A 117 -0.97 5.22 18.03
CA GLY A 117 -2.05 5.68 18.90
C GLY A 117 -3.35 5.96 18.15
N ILE A 118 -4.32 6.51 18.89
CA ILE A 118 -5.71 6.61 18.43
C ILE A 118 -5.92 7.70 17.38
N ASP A 119 -5.19 8.80 17.47
CA ASP A 119 -5.32 9.93 16.55
C ASP A 119 -4.85 9.53 15.15
N ASP A 120 -3.67 8.92 15.06
CA ASP A 120 -3.14 8.40 13.80
C ASP A 120 -4.02 7.27 13.25
N PHE A 121 -4.62 6.44 14.11
CA PHE A 121 -5.53 5.38 13.68
C PHE A 121 -6.71 5.91 12.85
N PHE A 122 -7.28 7.06 13.23
CA PHE A 122 -8.43 7.64 12.53
C PHE A 122 -8.06 8.59 11.40
N THR A 123 -6.85 9.14 11.40
CA THR A 123 -6.42 10.17 10.43
C THR A 123 -5.45 9.66 9.37
N SER A 124 -4.84 8.50 9.56
CA SER A 124 -3.90 7.91 8.61
C SER A 124 -4.60 7.39 7.34
N GLY A 125 -4.13 7.84 6.17
CA GLY A 125 -4.56 7.29 4.89
C GLY A 125 -4.05 5.87 4.68
N THR A 126 -2.85 5.55 5.16
CA THR A 126 -2.26 4.21 5.14
C THR A 126 -3.14 3.21 5.90
N LEU A 127 -3.55 3.55 7.12
CA LEU A 127 -4.46 2.72 7.92
C LEU A 127 -5.86 2.72 7.30
N GLY A 128 -6.31 3.84 6.75
CA GLY A 128 -7.57 3.92 6.00
C GLY A 128 -7.66 2.88 4.87
N ALA A 129 -6.61 2.70 4.07
CA ALA A 129 -6.56 1.67 3.04
C ALA A 129 -6.63 0.25 3.64
N ALA A 130 -5.88 -0.02 4.71
CA ALA A 130 -5.91 -1.32 5.39
C ALA A 130 -7.29 -1.65 6.00
N ILE A 131 -7.95 -0.65 6.61
CA ILE A 131 -9.30 -0.79 7.14
C ILE A 131 -10.30 -1.07 6.01
N GLU A 132 -10.19 -0.38 4.86
CA GLU A 132 -11.06 -0.61 3.71
C GLU A 132 -10.92 -2.05 3.17
N ALA A 133 -9.69 -2.57 3.10
CA ALA A 133 -9.45 -3.97 2.75
C ALA A 133 -10.08 -4.94 3.76
N ALA A 134 -9.91 -4.67 5.06
CA ALA A 134 -10.48 -5.50 6.12
C ALA A 134 -12.02 -5.55 6.07
N ILE A 135 -12.69 -4.41 5.79
CA ILE A 135 -14.14 -4.34 5.55
C ILE A 135 -14.57 -5.28 4.43
N HIS A 136 -13.72 -5.44 3.41
CA HIS A 136 -13.95 -6.31 2.27
C HIS A 136 -13.43 -7.75 2.43
N GLY A 137 -13.01 -8.13 3.64
CA GLY A 137 -12.53 -9.46 3.98
C GLY A 137 -11.18 -9.81 3.33
N VAL A 138 -10.39 -8.78 2.99
CA VAL A 138 -9.04 -8.92 2.45
C VAL A 138 -8.03 -8.73 3.59
N PRO A 139 -7.12 -9.68 3.82
CA PRO A 139 -6.00 -9.51 4.73
C PRO A 139 -5.17 -8.26 4.35
N ALA A 140 -4.74 -7.49 5.33
CA ALA A 140 -4.01 -6.25 5.09
C ALA A 140 -2.87 -6.02 6.08
N VAL A 141 -1.76 -5.50 5.58
CA VAL A 141 -0.61 -5.02 6.38
C VAL A 141 -0.47 -3.52 6.13
N ALA A 142 -0.46 -2.72 7.19
CA ALA A 142 -0.10 -1.31 7.11
C ALA A 142 1.33 -1.11 7.62
N VAL A 143 2.14 -0.35 6.89
CA VAL A 143 3.58 -0.19 7.12
C VAL A 143 3.91 1.28 7.23
N SER A 144 4.67 1.65 8.27
CA SER A 144 5.05 3.03 8.56
C SER A 144 6.51 3.09 9.01
N TYR A 145 7.22 4.11 8.55
CA TYR A 145 8.61 4.39 8.88
C TYR A 145 8.67 5.49 9.92
N CYS A 146 9.23 5.19 11.09
CA CYS A 146 9.37 6.18 12.16
C CYS A 146 10.58 7.08 11.89
N ILE A 147 10.34 8.36 11.59
CA ILE A 147 11.38 9.38 11.44
C ILE A 147 11.70 9.96 12.83
N GLU A 148 12.97 9.93 13.26
CA GLU A 148 13.36 10.31 14.63
C GLU A 148 13.21 11.81 14.96
N LYS A 149 13.17 12.71 13.97
CA LYS A 149 13.00 14.16 14.17
C LYS A 149 12.22 14.79 13.02
N PHE A 150 11.09 15.40 13.34
CA PHE A 150 10.36 16.26 12.41
C PHE A 150 10.55 17.72 12.83
N VAL A 151 11.05 18.55 11.92
CA VAL A 151 10.97 20.01 12.03
C VAL A 151 9.95 20.46 11.00
N GLU A 152 8.92 21.18 11.45
CA GLU A 152 7.84 21.69 10.60
C GLU A 152 8.42 22.48 9.41
N GLY A 153 8.06 22.10 8.18
CA GLY A 153 8.56 22.70 6.93
C GLY A 153 9.71 21.96 6.23
N GLN A 154 10.21 20.84 6.76
CA GLN A 154 11.19 20.00 6.05
C GLN A 154 10.51 18.97 5.13
N ASN A 155 11.16 18.66 4.00
CA ASN A 155 10.70 17.61 3.09
C ASN A 155 10.95 16.23 3.75
N LYS A 156 9.88 15.48 4.06
CA LYS A 156 9.95 14.13 4.67
C LYS A 156 10.94 13.21 3.95
N ALA A 157 10.98 13.25 2.62
CA ALA A 157 11.84 12.39 1.81
C ALA A 157 13.35 12.64 2.07
N SER A 158 13.73 13.87 2.42
CA SER A 158 15.13 14.21 2.75
C SER A 158 15.59 13.70 4.11
N LEU A 159 14.66 13.30 4.97
CA LEU A 159 14.92 12.78 6.31
C LEU A 159 14.94 11.25 6.35
N VAL A 160 14.72 10.60 5.20
CA VAL A 160 14.67 9.15 5.10
C VAL A 160 16.08 8.59 5.04
N ASN A 161 16.42 7.73 6.00
CA ASN A 161 17.57 6.86 5.86
C ASN A 161 17.19 5.66 4.98
N MET A 162 17.82 5.56 3.81
CA MET A 162 17.51 4.53 2.81
C MET A 162 17.77 3.10 3.30
N GLU A 163 18.78 2.88 4.14
CA GLU A 163 19.08 1.55 4.70
C GLU A 163 17.96 1.09 5.65
N VAL A 164 17.45 2.02 6.47
CA VAL A 164 16.36 1.73 7.41
C VAL A 164 15.03 1.61 6.67
N LEU A 165 14.82 2.39 5.59
CA LEU A 165 13.64 2.23 4.73
C LEU A 165 13.63 0.85 4.05
N GLU A 166 14.78 0.40 3.54
CA GLU A 166 14.92 -0.94 2.96
C GLU A 166 14.67 -2.03 4.02
N LEU A 167 15.20 -1.87 5.23
CA LEU A 167 14.92 -2.80 6.34
C LEU A 167 13.42 -2.83 6.68
N THR A 168 12.75 -1.68 6.67
CA THR A 168 11.31 -1.57 6.90
C THR A 168 10.52 -2.33 5.82
N ALA A 169 10.92 -2.18 4.55
CA ALA A 169 10.32 -2.92 3.44
C ALA A 169 10.52 -4.44 3.57
N LYS A 170 11.72 -4.89 3.99
CA LYS A 170 12.01 -6.31 4.24
C LYS A 170 11.16 -6.89 5.37
N ILE A 171 10.98 -6.16 6.47
CA ILE A 171 10.11 -6.58 7.57
C ILE A 171 8.65 -6.68 7.11
N ALA A 172 8.18 -5.72 6.31
CA ALA A 172 6.85 -5.75 5.74
C ALA A 172 6.63 -6.95 4.81
N ALA A 173 7.58 -7.21 3.89
CA ALA A 173 7.53 -8.38 3.01
C ALA A 173 7.54 -9.68 3.81
N LYS A 174 8.38 -9.78 4.85
CA LYS A 174 8.39 -10.95 5.72
C LYS A 174 7.08 -11.14 6.47
N THR A 175 6.40 -10.06 6.83
CA THR A 175 5.07 -10.10 7.46
C THR A 175 3.99 -10.53 6.46
N ALA A 176 4.10 -10.10 5.20
CA ALA A 176 3.22 -10.46 4.11
C ALA A 176 3.33 -11.94 3.67
N GLU A 177 4.43 -12.62 4.00
CA GLU A 177 4.60 -14.06 3.78
C GLU A 177 3.70 -14.95 4.66
N TYR A 178 3.31 -14.47 5.85
CA TYR A 178 2.56 -15.23 6.85
C TYR A 178 1.05 -15.22 6.59
#